data_AF-A0A966J2T7-F1
#
_entry.id   AF-A0A966J2T7-F1
#
_cell.length_a   1.000
_cell.length_b   1.000
_cell.length_c   1.000
_cell.angle_alpha   90.00
_cell.angle_beta   90.00
_cell.angle_gamma   90.00
#
_symmetry.space_group_name_H-M   'P 1'
#
loop_
_entity.id
_entity.type
_entity.pdbx_description
1 polymer ?
#
loop_
_entity_poly.entity_id
_entity_poly.type
_entity_poly.pdbx_seq_one_letter_code
_entity_poly.pdbx_strand_id
1 'polypeptide(L)' 'MIRRDGTVAGIEVVKRSGDRLYDLDAMGAIEVVGTNKGFGPLPSGWADDVLIVYFTFDYALRPQ' A
#
# COMPACT_ATOMS: atom_id res chain seq x y z
N MET A 1 2.83 -4.61 -4.08
CA MET A 1 2.04 -5.86 -4.03
C MET A 1 1.88 -6.34 -2.59
N ILE A 2 0.77 -7.03 -2.28
CA ILE A 2 0.50 -7.68 -0.98
C ILE A 2 0.74 -9.18 -1.14
N ARG A 3 1.49 -9.79 -0.22
CA ARG A 3 1.77 -11.24 -0.19
C ARG A 3 0.66 -12.00 0.56
N ARG A 4 0.66 -13.33 0.42
CA ARG A 4 -0.30 -14.23 1.08
C ARG A 4 -0.49 -13.99 2.57
N ASP A 5 0.56 -13.58 3.29
CA ASP A 5 0.55 -13.34 4.73
C ASP A 5 0.22 -11.90 5.13
N GLY A 6 -0.10 -11.03 4.16
CA GLY A 6 -0.42 -9.62 4.38
C GLY A 6 0.79 -8.68 4.38
N THR A 7 2.00 -9.19 4.22
CA THR A 7 3.20 -8.34 4.07
C THR A 7 3.23 -7.68 2.69
N VAL A 8 3.94 -6.56 2.57
CA VAL A 8 4.05 -5.80 1.32
C VAL A 8 5.45 -5.86 0.73
N ALA A 9 5.53 -5.81 -0.60
CA ALA A 9 6.77 -5.70 -1.35
C ALA A 9 6.55 -4.91 -2.65
N GLY A 10 7.60 -4.35 -3.24
CA GLY A 10 7.52 -3.66 -4.54
C GLY A 10 6.52 -2.50 -4.52
N ILE A 11 6.69 -1.56 -3.60
CA ILE A 11 5.92 -0.31 -3.57
C ILE A 11 6.50 0.64 -4.62
N GLU A 12 5.66 1.09 -5.54
CA GLU A 12 6.07 1.96 -6.64
C GLU A 12 5.07 3.11 -6.82
N VAL A 13 5.59 4.30 -7.10
CA VAL A 13 4.76 5.48 -7.43
C VAL A 13 4.45 5.44 -8.93
N VAL A 14 3.24 5.02 -9.27
CA VAL A 14 2.76 4.96 -10.67
C VAL A 14 2.34 6.33 -11.21
N LYS A 15 1.88 7.22 -10.33
CA LYS A 15 1.51 8.61 -10.66
C LYS A 15 1.90 9.50 -9.48
N ARG A 16 2.77 10.48 -9.72
CA ARG A 16 3.21 11.43 -8.69
C ARG A 16 2.11 12.44 -8.37
N SER A 17 2.06 12.87 -7.11
CA SER A 17 1.18 13.97 -6.67
C SER A 17 1.67 15.35 -7.12
N GLY A 18 2.97 15.48 -7.40
CA GLY A 18 3.65 16.76 -7.64
C GLY A 18 4.40 17.28 -6.41
N ASP A 19 4.17 16.69 -5.23
CA ASP A 19 4.92 16.95 -4.00
C ASP A 19 5.66 15.68 -3.54
N ARG A 20 6.99 15.78 -3.41
CA ARG A 20 7.82 14.64 -3.04
C ARG A 20 7.58 14.14 -1.62
N LEU A 21 7.30 15.02 -0.66
CA LEU A 21 7.07 14.64 0.72
C LEU A 21 5.74 13.87 0.84
N TYR A 22 4.72 14.27 0.09
CA TYR A 22 3.46 13.53 0.02
C TYR A 22 3.64 12.16 -0.61
N ASP A 23 4.36 12.07 -1.73
CA ASP A 23 4.64 10.76 -2.35
C ASP A 23 5.37 9.81 -1.36
N LEU A 24 6.32 10.34 -0.58
CA LEU A 24 7.04 9.57 0.46
C LEU A 24 6.13 9.15 1.63
N ASP A 25 5.29 10.06 2.13
CA ASP A 25 4.32 9.78 3.19
C ASP A 25 3.36 8.65 2.77
N ALA A 26 2.85 8.70 1.53
CA ALA A 26 1.94 7.69 0.99
C ALA A 26 2.61 6.30 0.92
N MET A 27 3.84 6.25 0.42
CA MET A 27 4.62 5.00 0.39
C MET A 27 4.86 4.45 1.79
N GLY A 28 5.26 5.31 2.74
CA GLY A 28 5.50 4.93 4.12
C GLY A 28 4.24 4.42 4.83
N ALA A 29 3.08 5.02 4.56
CA ALA A 29 1.81 4.54 5.10
C ALA A 29 1.50 3.09 4.68
N ILE A 30 1.70 2.76 3.40
CA ILE A 30 1.52 1.39 2.90
C ILE A 30 2.51 0.42 3.56
N GLU A 31 3.77 0.84 3.68
CA GLU A 31 4.83 0.03 4.29
C GLU A 31 4.55 -0.29 5.77
N VAL A 32 4.10 0.70 6.55
CA VAL A 32 3.76 0.52 7.96
C VAL A 32 2.59 -0.45 8.13
N VAL A 33 1.53 -0.32 7.31
CA VAL A 33 0.39 -1.25 7.37
C VAL A 33 0.84 -2.67 7.05
N GLY A 34 1.66 -2.86 6.02
CA GLY A 34 2.20 -4.18 5.67
C GLY A 34 3.12 -4.77 6.75
N THR A 35 3.97 -3.95 7.34
CA THR A 35 4.88 -4.34 8.43
C THR A 35 4.11 -4.81 9.66
N ASN A 36 3.02 -4.10 9.98
CA ASN A 36 2.13 -4.45 11.09
C ASN A 36 1.11 -5.54 10.75
N LYS A 37 1.20 -6.16 9.56
CA LYS A 37 0.24 -7.15 9.02
C LYS A 37 -1.21 -6.65 9.03
N GLY A 38 -1.42 -5.34 8.87
CA GLY A 38 -2.73 -4.70 8.92
C GLY A 38 -3.64 -5.06 7.73
N PHE A 39 -3.08 -5.49 6.60
CA PHE A 39 -3.86 -6.00 5.47
C PHE A 39 -4.47 -7.39 5.74
N GLY A 40 -3.92 -8.14 6.71
CA GLY A 40 -4.29 -9.53 6.93
C GLY A 40 -3.87 -10.46 5.78
N PRO A 41 -4.08 -11.78 5.93
CA PRO A 41 -3.77 -12.74 4.89
C PRO A 41 -4.71 -12.56 3.68
N LEU A 42 -4.27 -13.02 2.52
CA LEU A 42 -5.15 -13.09 1.34
C LEU A 42 -6.35 -13.99 1.61
N PRO A 43 -7.51 -13.74 0.97
CA PRO A 43 -8.72 -14.53 1.17
C PRO A 43 -8.49 -16.03 0.92
N SER A 44 -9.24 -16.87 1.65
CA SER A 44 -9.24 -18.31 1.42
C SER A 44 -9.62 -18.63 -0.02
N GLY A 45 -8.89 -19.56 -0.65
CA GLY A 45 -9.09 -19.93 -2.06
C GLY A 45 -8.39 -19.02 -3.07
N TRP A 46 -7.68 -17.98 -2.63
CA TRP A 46 -6.84 -17.19 -3.53
C TRP A 46 -5.66 -18.03 -4.04
N ALA A 47 -5.61 -18.23 -5.36
CA ALA A 47 -4.67 -19.16 -5.99
C ALA A 47 -3.21 -18.66 -5.89
N ASP A 48 -2.96 -17.40 -6.19
CA ASP A 48 -1.62 -16.83 -6.24
C ASP A 48 -1.07 -16.46 -4.86
N ASP A 49 0.25 -16.31 -4.74
CA ASP A 49 0.89 -15.88 -3.49
C ASP A 49 0.91 -14.35 -3.31
N VAL A 50 0.41 -13.61 -4.31
CA VAL A 50 0.43 -12.16 -4.34
C VAL A 50 -0.88 -11.58 -4.89
N LEU A 51 -1.23 -10.39 -4.41
CA LEU A 51 -2.29 -9.54 -4.92
C LEU A 51 -1.70 -8.17 -5.28
N ILE A 52 -1.91 -7.74 -6.52
CA ILE A 52 -1.54 -6.40 -6.99
C ILE A 52 -2.67 -5.43 -6.63
N VAL A 53 -2.34 -4.35 -5.92
CA VAL A 53 -3.29 -3.33 -5.47
C VAL A 53 -2.75 -1.96 -5.84
N TYR A 54 -3.64 -1.09 -6.32
CA TYR A 54 -3.36 0.32 -6.55
C TYR A 54 -4.03 1.15 -5.46
N PHE A 55 -3.24 1.97 -4.79
CA PHE A 55 -3.72 2.93 -3.81
C PHE A 55 -3.74 4.32 -4.44
N THR A 56 -4.80 5.08 -4.20
CA THR A 56 -4.87 6.50 -4.55
C THR A 56 -4.93 7.29 -3.25
N PHE A 57 -3.98 8.21 -3.07
CA PHE A 57 -3.94 9.12 -1.93
C PHE A 57 -4.38 10.51 -2.39
N ASP A 58 -5.41 11.03 -1.74
CA ASP A 58 -5.84 12.41 -1.91
C ASP A 58 -5.60 13.18 -0.61
N TYR A 59 -4.57 14.03 -0.63
CA TYR A 59 -4.17 14.83 0.53
C TYR A 59 -5.11 16.00 0.82
N ALA A 60 -5.99 16.37 -0.12
CA ALA A 60 -7.02 17.37 0.14
C ALA A 60 -8.01 16.90 1.22
N LEU A 61 -8.08 15.58 1.47
CA LEU A 61 -8.95 14.96 2.47
C LEU A 61 -8.25 14.73 3.83
N ARG A 62 -7.00 15.18 4.01
CA ARG A 62 -6.29 15.03 5.29
C ARG A 62 -6.93 15.98 6.33
N PRO A 63 -7.42 15.47 7.48
CA PRO A 63 -7.85 16.33 8.57
C PRO A 63 -6.69 17.24 9.00
N GLN A 64 -6.99 18.52 9.23
CA GLN A 64 -6.04 19.52 9.77
C GLN A 64 -5.74 19.21 11.24
#